data_AF-A0A9D2W3G9-F1
#
_entry.id   AF-A0A9D2W3G9-F1
#
_cell.length_a   1.000
_cell.length_b   1.000
_cell.length_c   1.000
_cell.angle_alpha   90.00
_cell.angle_beta   90.00
_cell.angle_gamma   90.00
#
_symmetry.space_group_name_H-M   'P 1'
#
loop_
_entity.id
_entity.type
_entity.pdbx_description
1 polymer ?
#
loop_
_entity_poly.entity_id
_entity_poly.type
_entity_poly.pdbx_seq_one_letter_code
_entity_poly.pdbx_strand_id
1 'polypeptide(L)'
;MTELRKIPNVGKQTEQALVAIGYTTMASLRGKKAEELYEEECRLRGCVIDRCQLYLYRAVEYFVNTENPEPEKCKWWYWKDDFVEPSPCGTICVECNRFPILCRGCRSIHGKVFWLSYTGNDVCPIYKCCENKMKRNCKGCPELPCGRFMKDPSISDEENENNMKKMMDNLNKK
;
A
#
# COMPACT_ATOMS: atom_id res chain seq x y z
N MET A 1 -31.56 -2.88 0.02
CA MET A 1 -30.29 -2.49 -0.61
C MET A 1 -29.95 -1.13 -0.08
N THR A 2 -28.87 -1.03 0.68
CA THR A 2 -28.37 0.22 1.24
C THR A 2 -27.61 1.01 0.17
N GLU A 3 -27.30 2.27 0.45
CA GLU A 3 -26.43 3.06 -0.42
C GLU A 3 -24.98 2.55 -0.47
N LEU A 4 -24.58 1.64 0.43
CA LEU A 4 -23.22 1.08 0.45
C LEU A 4 -22.87 0.33 -0.84
N ARG A 5 -23.86 -0.23 -1.55
CA ARG A 5 -23.63 -0.86 -2.87
C ARG A 5 -23.30 0.13 -3.99
N LYS A 6 -23.37 1.44 -3.75
CA LYS A 6 -22.85 2.45 -4.67
C LYS A 6 -21.32 2.56 -4.61
N ILE A 7 -20.70 2.06 -3.54
CA ILE A 7 -19.24 2.05 -3.40
C ILE A 7 -18.68 0.97 -4.34
N PRO A 8 -17.65 1.29 -5.15
CA PRO A 8 -17.02 0.31 -6.03
C PRO A 8 -16.60 -0.97 -5.29
N ASN A 9 -16.86 -2.11 -5.91
CA ASN A 9 -16.53 -3.45 -5.39
C ASN A 9 -17.24 -3.87 -4.09
N VAL A 10 -18.16 -3.07 -3.52
CA VAL A 10 -18.98 -3.48 -2.37
C VAL A 10 -20.18 -4.30 -2.85
N GLY A 11 -20.06 -5.62 -2.70
CA GLY A 11 -21.12 -6.58 -2.98
C GLY A 11 -22.06 -6.83 -1.81
N LYS A 12 -23.01 -7.76 -1.99
CA LYS A 12 -23.99 -8.15 -0.96
C LYS A 12 -23.33 -8.61 0.34
N GLN A 13 -22.28 -9.43 0.26
CA GLN A 13 -21.60 -9.92 1.46
C GLN A 13 -20.92 -8.79 2.25
N THR A 14 -20.20 -7.89 1.57
CA THR A 14 -19.52 -6.77 2.22
C THR A 14 -20.51 -5.76 2.81
N GLU A 15 -21.60 -5.48 2.12
CA GLU A 15 -22.70 -4.66 2.66
C GLU A 15 -23.22 -5.25 3.97
N GLN A 16 -23.51 -6.56 3.99
CA GLN A 16 -24.00 -7.24 5.19
C GLN A 16 -22.97 -7.20 6.33
N ALA A 17 -21.69 -7.37 6.03
CA ALA A 17 -20.61 -7.26 7.01
C ALA A 17 -20.56 -5.86 7.64
N LEU A 18 -20.55 -4.80 6.82
CA LEU A 18 -20.54 -3.41 7.28
C LEU A 18 -21.75 -3.10 8.17
N VAL A 19 -22.95 -3.53 7.75
CA VAL A 19 -24.17 -3.36 8.55
C VAL A 19 -24.07 -4.10 9.87
N ALA A 20 -23.51 -5.31 9.89
CA ALA A 20 -23.38 -6.13 11.09
C ALA A 20 -22.41 -5.55 12.13
N ILE A 21 -21.37 -4.83 11.69
CA ILE A 21 -20.46 -4.08 12.58
C ILE A 21 -20.94 -2.64 12.88
N GLY A 22 -22.13 -2.26 12.41
CA GLY A 22 -22.81 -1.02 12.79
C GLY A 22 -22.80 0.13 11.78
N TYR A 23 -22.25 -0.06 10.58
CA TYR A 23 -22.20 0.97 9.52
C TYR A 23 -23.24 0.70 8.43
N THR A 24 -24.23 1.59 8.33
CA THR A 24 -25.37 1.43 7.42
C THR A 24 -25.41 2.45 6.28
N THR A 25 -24.55 3.47 6.33
CA THR A 25 -24.51 4.60 5.37
C THR A 25 -23.07 4.96 4.99
N MET A 26 -22.87 5.59 3.83
CA MET A 26 -21.56 6.13 3.45
C MET A 26 -21.10 7.20 4.44
N ALA A 27 -22.04 8.00 4.98
CA ALA A 27 -21.75 8.99 6.01
C ALA A 27 -21.19 8.35 7.29
N SER A 28 -21.71 7.19 7.71
CA SER A 28 -21.22 6.47 8.90
C SER A 28 -19.80 5.93 8.74
N LEU A 29 -19.33 5.75 7.50
CA LEU A 29 -17.98 5.26 7.18
C LEU A 29 -16.94 6.38 7.06
N ARG A 30 -17.35 7.65 6.91
CA ARG A 30 -16.42 8.76 6.77
C ARG A 30 -15.54 8.90 8.01
N GLY A 31 -14.24 9.10 7.78
CA GLY A 31 -13.23 9.19 8.83
C GLY A 31 -12.84 7.87 9.50
N LYS A 32 -13.49 6.74 9.19
CA LYS A 32 -13.12 5.42 9.71
C LYS A 32 -11.90 4.85 9.00
N LYS A 33 -11.04 4.18 9.76
CA LYS A 33 -9.87 3.48 9.21
C LYS A 33 -10.24 2.07 8.77
N ALA A 34 -9.71 1.65 7.63
CA ALA A 34 -9.95 0.31 7.09
C ALA A 34 -9.50 -0.79 8.07
N GLU A 35 -8.38 -0.57 8.76
CA GLU A 35 -7.87 -1.45 9.80
C GLU A 35 -8.87 -1.60 10.96
N GLU A 36 -9.51 -0.51 11.40
CA GLU A 36 -10.53 -0.55 12.45
C GLU A 36 -11.76 -1.35 12.00
N LEU A 37 -12.25 -1.12 10.77
CA LEU A 37 -13.39 -1.86 10.21
C LEU A 37 -13.09 -3.37 10.13
N TYR A 38 -11.88 -3.72 9.70
CA TYR A 38 -11.44 -5.10 9.60
C TYR A 38 -11.32 -5.77 10.99
N GLU A 39 -10.76 -5.06 11.97
CA GLU A 39 -10.65 -5.53 13.35
C GLU A 39 -12.02 -5.73 14.00
N GLU A 40 -12.95 -4.80 13.78
CA GLU A 40 -14.35 -4.91 14.24
C GLU A 40 -15.05 -6.14 13.62
N GLU A 41 -14.87 -6.38 12.33
CA GLU A 41 -15.44 -7.57 11.67
C GLU A 41 -14.81 -8.88 12.18
N CYS A 42 -13.48 -8.92 12.35
CA CYS A 42 -12.79 -10.06 12.94
C CYS A 42 -13.30 -10.36 14.36
N ARG A 43 -13.48 -9.31 15.18
CA ARG A 43 -14.00 -9.42 16.54
C ARG A 43 -15.43 -9.97 16.55
N LEU A 44 -16.29 -9.44 15.66
CA LEU A 44 -17.67 -9.91 15.53
C LEU A 44 -17.74 -11.38 15.10
N ARG A 45 -16.85 -11.82 14.20
CA ARG A 45 -16.80 -13.20 13.69
C ARG A 45 -16.06 -14.17 14.60
N GLY A 46 -15.32 -13.67 15.59
CA GLY A 46 -14.49 -14.48 16.49
C GLY A 46 -13.28 -15.13 15.81
N CYS A 47 -12.86 -14.64 14.64
CA CYS A 47 -11.72 -15.17 13.90
C CYS A 47 -11.04 -14.09 13.04
N VAL A 48 -9.79 -14.31 12.67
CA VAL A 48 -9.10 -13.49 11.66
C VAL A 48 -9.61 -13.90 10.28
N ILE A 49 -10.32 -12.99 9.60
CA ILE A 49 -10.84 -13.24 8.26
C ILE A 49 -9.80 -12.97 7.17
N ASP A 50 -10.08 -13.40 5.94
CA ASP A 50 -9.15 -13.19 4.83
C ASP A 50 -8.85 -11.69 4.59
N ARG A 51 -7.58 -11.39 4.28
CA ARG A 51 -7.11 -10.01 4.08
C ARG A 51 -7.69 -9.33 2.85
N CYS A 52 -8.28 -10.05 1.90
CA CYS A 52 -9.01 -9.42 0.79
C CYS A 52 -10.12 -8.50 1.27
N GLN A 53 -10.72 -8.77 2.42
CA GLN A 53 -11.71 -7.91 3.05
C GLN A 53 -11.09 -6.60 3.54
N LEU A 54 -9.90 -6.65 4.16
CA LEU A 54 -9.15 -5.44 4.54
C LEU A 54 -8.82 -4.59 3.30
N TYR A 55 -8.41 -5.21 2.20
CA TYR A 55 -8.09 -4.47 0.97
C TYR A 55 -9.32 -3.79 0.38
N LEU A 56 -10.48 -4.44 0.48
CA LEU A 56 -11.75 -3.81 0.12
C LEU A 56 -12.10 -2.66 1.06
N TYR A 57 -11.90 -2.81 2.38
CA TYR A 57 -12.10 -1.72 3.33
C TYR A 57 -11.18 -0.53 3.11
N ARG A 58 -9.94 -0.74 2.66
CA ARG A 58 -9.04 0.35 2.25
C ARG A 58 -9.56 1.10 1.03
N ALA A 59 -10.13 0.38 0.04
CA ALA A 59 -10.80 1.01 -1.08
C ALA A 59 -12.06 1.79 -0.65
N VAL A 60 -12.82 1.26 0.31
CA VAL A 60 -13.96 1.95 0.92
C VAL A 60 -13.51 3.23 1.63
N GLU A 61 -12.49 3.16 2.49
CA GLU A 61 -11.90 4.31 3.19
C GLU A 61 -11.48 5.39 2.19
N TYR A 62 -10.74 5.02 1.14
CA TYR A 62 -10.35 5.97 0.09
C TYR A 62 -11.58 6.61 -0.57
N PHE A 63 -12.55 5.81 -0.99
CA PHE A 63 -13.72 6.28 -1.73
C PHE A 63 -14.58 7.25 -0.93
N VAL A 64 -14.91 6.93 0.34
CA VAL A 64 -15.84 7.75 1.14
C VAL A 64 -15.21 9.07 1.62
N ASN A 65 -13.88 9.14 1.67
CA ASN A 65 -13.12 10.31 2.10
C ASN A 65 -12.52 11.13 0.95
N THR A 66 -12.77 10.76 -0.31
CA THR A 66 -12.27 11.49 -1.49
C THR A 66 -13.42 12.09 -2.28
N GLU A 67 -13.40 13.40 -2.52
CA GLU A 67 -14.48 14.11 -3.22
C GLU A 67 -14.67 13.62 -4.66
N ASN A 68 -13.57 13.43 -5.39
CA ASN A 68 -13.56 12.95 -6.77
C ASN A 68 -12.61 11.74 -6.90
N PRO A 69 -13.05 10.53 -6.50
CA PRO A 69 -12.17 9.37 -6.41
C PRO A 69 -11.75 8.85 -7.79
N GLU A 70 -10.46 8.58 -7.94
CA GLU A 70 -9.90 8.03 -9.17
C GLU A 70 -10.36 6.57 -9.34
N PRO A 71 -10.96 6.18 -10.49
CA PRO A 71 -11.49 4.83 -10.68
C PRO A 71 -10.46 3.71 -10.44
N GLU A 72 -9.18 3.97 -10.71
CA GLU A 72 -8.11 2.98 -10.50
C GLU A 72 -7.87 2.70 -9.01
N LYS A 73 -7.91 3.74 -8.17
CA LYS A 73 -7.75 3.64 -6.72
C LYS A 73 -9.00 3.10 -6.02
N CYS A 74 -10.15 3.04 -6.71
CA CYS A 74 -11.35 2.39 -6.18
C CYS A 74 -11.28 0.86 -6.21
N LYS A 75 -10.31 0.27 -6.93
CA LYS A 75 -10.17 -1.18 -7.02
C LYS A 75 -9.49 -1.73 -5.76
N TRP A 76 -10.11 -2.69 -5.09
CA TRP A 76 -9.59 -3.27 -3.85
C TRP A 76 -8.12 -3.74 -3.96
N TRP A 77 -7.71 -4.30 -5.10
CA TRP A 77 -6.36 -4.84 -5.26
C TRP A 77 -5.27 -3.76 -5.31
N TYR A 78 -5.64 -2.49 -5.51
CA TYR A 78 -4.74 -1.35 -5.43
C TYR A 78 -4.16 -1.22 -4.01
N TRP A 79 -4.93 -1.63 -2.99
CA TRP A 79 -4.64 -1.45 -1.57
C TRP A 79 -4.09 -2.70 -0.85
N LYS A 80 -3.57 -3.66 -1.61
CA LYS A 80 -2.88 -4.82 -1.04
C LYS A 80 -1.67 -4.37 -0.21
N ASP A 81 -1.32 -5.16 0.81
CA ASP A 81 -0.17 -4.90 1.68
C ASP A 81 1.13 -4.65 0.93
N ASP A 82 1.35 -5.39 -0.16
CA ASP A 82 2.55 -5.23 -0.97
C ASP A 82 2.72 -3.84 -1.58
N PHE A 83 1.65 -3.03 -1.60
CA PHE A 83 1.63 -1.71 -2.17
C PHE A 83 1.41 -0.59 -1.14
N VAL A 84 0.74 -0.88 -0.03
CA VAL A 84 0.51 0.10 1.06
C VAL A 84 1.59 0.05 2.14
N GLU A 85 2.24 -1.10 2.33
CA GLU A 85 3.36 -1.22 3.26
C GLU A 85 4.67 -0.82 2.58
N PRO A 86 5.69 -0.42 3.36
CA PRO A 86 6.98 -0.07 2.80
C PRO A 86 7.60 -1.22 1.99
N SER A 87 7.89 -0.95 0.72
CA SER A 87 8.69 -1.81 -0.14
C SER A 87 10.13 -1.96 0.41
N PRO A 88 11.00 -2.80 -0.19
CA PRO A 88 12.34 -3.03 0.34
C PRO A 88 13.15 -1.78 0.69
N CYS A 89 13.07 -0.74 -0.13
CA CYS A 89 13.76 0.54 0.09
C CYS A 89 12.98 1.54 0.93
N GLY A 90 11.73 1.26 1.33
CA GLY A 90 10.89 2.19 2.10
C GLY A 90 9.86 2.96 1.28
N THR A 91 9.89 2.89 -0.05
CA THR A 91 8.86 3.50 -0.91
C THR A 91 7.52 2.77 -0.71
N ILE A 92 6.42 3.52 -0.58
CA ILE A 92 5.05 2.99 -0.59
C ILE A 92 4.54 3.06 -2.02
N CYS A 93 4.18 1.93 -2.62
CA CYS A 93 3.86 1.89 -4.05
C CYS A 93 2.58 2.68 -4.37
N VAL A 94 1.55 2.65 -3.53
CA VAL A 94 0.31 3.40 -3.77
C VAL A 94 0.49 4.92 -3.77
N GLU A 95 1.60 5.42 -3.22
CA GLU A 95 1.97 6.84 -3.23
C GLU A 95 2.90 7.19 -4.41
N CYS A 96 3.37 6.20 -5.17
CA CYS A 96 4.29 6.38 -6.28
C CYS A 96 3.53 6.66 -7.59
N ASN A 97 3.89 7.76 -8.27
CA ASN A 97 3.29 8.16 -9.54
C ASN A 97 3.44 7.14 -10.70
N ARG A 98 4.38 6.19 -10.60
CA ARG A 98 4.57 5.13 -11.60
C ARG A 98 3.68 3.91 -11.37
N PHE A 99 3.15 3.75 -10.15
CA PHE A 99 2.28 2.62 -9.82
C PHE A 99 0.81 2.93 -10.18
N PRO A 100 0.04 1.97 -10.72
CA PRO A 100 0.40 0.60 -11.12
C PRO A 100 0.77 0.47 -12.61
N ILE A 101 0.63 1.56 -13.39
CA ILE A 101 0.66 1.51 -14.86
C ILE A 101 2.08 1.28 -15.39
N LEU A 102 3.04 2.09 -14.97
CA LEU A 102 4.43 2.02 -15.41
C LEU A 102 5.27 1.07 -14.54
N CYS A 103 4.78 0.74 -13.34
CA CYS A 103 5.42 -0.15 -12.39
C CYS A 103 4.36 -0.93 -11.59
N ARG A 104 4.48 -2.25 -11.51
CA ARG A 104 3.52 -3.11 -10.78
C ARG A 104 3.87 -3.35 -9.30
N GLY A 105 4.82 -2.57 -8.76
CA GLY A 105 5.36 -2.73 -7.41
C GLY A 105 6.50 -3.75 -7.35
N CYS A 106 7.48 -3.50 -6.48
CA CYS A 106 8.77 -4.22 -6.47
C CYS A 106 8.62 -5.73 -6.37
N ARG A 107 7.66 -6.23 -5.58
CA ARG A 107 7.41 -7.67 -5.42
C ARG A 107 6.86 -8.30 -6.70
N SER A 108 5.86 -7.68 -7.32
CA SER A 108 5.24 -8.17 -8.55
C SER A 108 6.19 -8.17 -9.74
N ILE A 109 7.17 -7.26 -9.76
CA ILE A 109 8.16 -7.15 -10.84
C ILE A 109 9.50 -7.81 -10.49
N HIS A 110 9.61 -8.48 -9.33
CA HIS A 110 10.84 -9.11 -8.85
C HIS A 110 12.06 -8.16 -8.86
N GLY A 111 11.86 -6.94 -8.36
CA GLY A 111 12.90 -5.92 -8.28
C GLY A 111 13.35 -5.32 -9.62
N LYS A 112 12.73 -5.69 -10.74
CA LYS A 112 13.03 -5.18 -12.10
C LYS A 112 12.42 -3.79 -12.36
N VAL A 113 12.86 -2.81 -11.57
CA VAL A 113 12.41 -1.40 -11.63
C VAL A 113 12.98 -0.67 -12.85
N PHE A 114 12.32 0.42 -13.26
CA PHE A 114 12.65 1.13 -14.51
C PHE A 114 14.07 1.73 -14.55
N TRP A 115 14.58 2.21 -13.41
CA TRP A 115 15.87 2.92 -13.33
C TRP A 115 17.09 2.00 -13.39
N LEU A 116 16.89 0.67 -13.43
CA LEU A 116 17.97 -0.29 -13.52
C LEU A 116 18.87 -0.08 -14.74
N SER A 117 18.29 0.44 -15.84
CA SER A 117 19.02 0.84 -17.04
C SER A 117 20.14 1.84 -16.79
N TYR A 118 20.02 2.70 -15.76
CA TYR A 118 21.05 3.67 -15.40
C TYR A 118 22.19 3.09 -14.59
N THR A 119 21.95 1.95 -13.92
CA THR A 119 22.91 1.34 -12.98
C THR A 119 23.58 0.09 -13.55
N GLY A 120 23.09 -0.43 -14.67
CA GLY A 120 23.57 -1.68 -15.28
C GLY A 120 23.21 -2.95 -14.49
N ASN A 121 22.32 -2.87 -13.51
CA ASN A 121 21.88 -4.02 -12.72
C ASN A 121 20.66 -4.70 -13.35
N ASP A 122 20.57 -6.04 -13.29
CA ASP A 122 19.37 -6.76 -13.74
C ASP A 122 18.21 -6.72 -12.74
N VAL A 123 18.53 -6.53 -11.45
CA VAL A 123 17.59 -6.50 -10.32
C VAL A 123 18.04 -5.45 -9.32
N CYS A 124 17.09 -4.74 -8.71
CA CYS A 124 17.36 -3.76 -7.67
C CYS A 124 18.23 -4.36 -6.53
N PRO A 125 19.41 -3.77 -6.22
CA PRO A 125 20.30 -4.30 -5.18
C PRO A 125 19.65 -4.36 -3.79
N ILE A 126 18.77 -3.41 -3.46
CA ILE A 126 18.04 -3.40 -2.17
C ILE A 126 17.01 -4.54 -2.13
N TYR A 127 16.24 -4.73 -3.20
CA TYR A 127 15.29 -5.84 -3.33
C TYR A 127 16.00 -7.18 -3.17
N LYS A 128 17.08 -7.40 -3.95
CA LYS A 128 17.89 -8.63 -3.92
C LYS A 128 18.48 -8.89 -2.52
N CYS A 129 18.94 -7.85 -1.83
CA CYS A 129 19.44 -7.96 -0.46
C CYS A 129 18.34 -8.42 0.51
N CYS A 130 17.15 -7.83 0.44
CA CYS A 130 16.02 -8.20 1.29
C CYS A 130 15.56 -9.65 1.00
N GLU A 131 15.45 -10.02 -0.27
CA GLU A 131 15.11 -11.38 -0.70
C GLU A 131 16.10 -12.42 -0.16
N ASN A 132 17.40 -12.20 -0.35
CA ASN A 132 18.45 -13.09 0.18
C ASN A 132 18.43 -13.22 1.71
N LYS A 133 18.02 -12.15 2.42
CA LYS A 133 17.89 -12.15 3.88
C LYS A 133 16.51 -12.59 4.36
N MET A 134 15.61 -12.98 3.46
CA MET A 134 14.19 -13.27 3.74
C MET A 134 13.50 -12.16 4.55
N LYS A 135 13.86 -10.90 4.28
CA LYS A 135 13.27 -9.72 4.91
C LYS A 135 12.26 -9.07 3.99
N ARG A 136 11.18 -8.56 4.57
CA ARG A 136 10.15 -7.82 3.82
C ARG A 136 10.71 -6.51 3.29
N ASN A 137 11.50 -5.80 4.10
CA ASN A 137 12.18 -4.57 3.73
C ASN A 137 13.41 -4.31 4.61
N CYS A 138 14.05 -3.16 4.43
CA CYS A 138 15.22 -2.76 5.20
C CYS A 138 14.95 -2.35 6.66
N LYS A 139 13.70 -2.37 7.16
CA LYS A 139 13.38 -2.01 8.56
C LYS A 139 14.20 -2.85 9.53
N GLY A 140 14.84 -2.19 10.49
CA GLY A 140 15.71 -2.82 11.48
C GLY A 140 17.07 -3.31 10.96
N CYS A 141 17.47 -2.93 9.74
CA CYS A 141 18.82 -3.21 9.25
C CYS A 141 19.83 -2.27 9.95
N PRO A 142 20.89 -2.79 10.59
CA PRO A 142 21.88 -1.97 11.30
C PRO A 142 22.71 -1.08 10.37
N GLU A 143 22.74 -1.40 9.07
CA GLU A 143 23.44 -0.62 8.06
C GLU A 143 22.51 0.38 7.34
N LEU A 144 21.27 0.59 7.78
CA LEU A 144 20.32 1.48 7.09
C LEU A 144 20.62 2.97 7.36
N PRO A 145 20.75 3.84 6.34
CA PRO A 145 20.88 3.54 4.90
C PRO A 145 22.28 3.06 4.52
N CYS A 146 22.35 1.96 3.76
CA CYS A 146 23.63 1.39 3.30
C CYS A 146 23.96 1.88 1.89
N GLY A 147 25.15 1.56 1.39
CA GLY A 147 25.61 1.96 0.04
C GLY A 147 24.77 1.47 -1.15
N ARG A 148 23.71 0.66 -0.93
CA ARG A 148 22.73 0.28 -1.96
C ARG A 148 21.67 1.36 -2.21
N PHE A 149 21.54 2.33 -1.31
CA PHE A 149 20.67 3.49 -1.47
C PHE A 149 21.40 4.52 -2.34
N MET A 150 21.06 4.53 -3.63
CA MET A 150 21.67 5.39 -4.63
C MET A 150 20.77 6.58 -4.96
N LYS A 151 21.36 7.71 -5.35
CA LYS A 151 20.62 8.87 -5.87
C LYS A 151 20.15 8.57 -7.30
N ASP A 152 18.96 9.07 -7.65
CA ASP A 152 18.48 9.12 -9.02
C ASP A 152 19.07 10.36 -9.71
N PRO A 153 19.95 10.21 -10.72
CA PRO A 153 20.59 11.35 -11.38
C PRO A 153 19.63 12.14 -12.28
N SER A 154 18.39 11.67 -12.49
CA SER A 154 17.39 12.35 -13.33
C SER A 154 16.55 13.39 -12.58
N ILE A 155 16.70 13.49 -11.26
CA ILE A 155 16.01 14.47 -10.40
C ILE A 155 17.02 15.29 -9.59
N SER A 156 16.57 16.39 -8.99
CA SER A 156 17.46 17.27 -8.21
C SER A 156 18.01 16.58 -6.96
N ASP A 157 19.11 17.09 -6.43
CA ASP A 157 19.66 16.63 -5.15
C ASP A 157 18.66 16.83 -4.00
N GLU A 158 17.96 17.97 -3.97
CA GLU A 158 16.92 18.24 -2.99
C GLU A 158 15.77 17.23 -3.08
N GLU A 159 15.34 16.86 -4.29
CA GLU A 159 14.29 15.86 -4.48
C GLU A 159 14.76 14.47 -4.04
N ASN A 160 16.01 14.10 -4.34
CA ASN A 160 16.63 12.88 -3.84
C ASN A 160 16.66 12.83 -2.31
N GLU A 161 17.05 13.92 -1.65
CA GLU A 161 17.09 14.03 -0.19
C GLU A 161 15.70 13.91 0.44
N ASN A 162 14.70 14.57 -0.15
CA ASN A 162 13.31 14.49 0.28
C ASN A 162 12.74 13.07 0.11
N ASN A 163 13.02 12.41 -1.02
CA ASN A 163 12.61 11.03 -1.25
C ASN A 163 13.32 10.07 -0.28
N MET A 164 14.61 10.29 -0.02
CA MET A 164 15.38 9.53 0.96
C MET A 164 14.76 9.65 2.36
N LYS A 165 14.47 10.88 2.80
CA LYS A 165 13.84 11.13 4.10
C LYS A 165 12.50 10.40 4.23
N LYS A 166 11.62 10.50 3.23
CA LYS A 166 10.33 9.78 3.21
C LYS A 166 10.52 8.26 3.31
N MET A 167 11.47 7.71 2.56
CA MET A 167 11.79 6.27 2.62
C MET A 167 12.27 5.86 4.01
N MET A 168 13.14 6.64 4.64
CA MET A 168 13.62 6.37 6.00
C MET A 168 12.49 6.47 7.02
N ASP A 169 11.64 7.50 6.94
CA ASP A 169 10.49 7.67 7.81
C ASP A 169 9.55 6.47 7.71
N ASN A 170 9.26 6.00 6.49
CA ASN A 170 8.43 4.83 6.27
C ASN A 170 9.02 3.53 6.85
N LEU A 171 10.34 3.36 6.79
CA LEU A 171 11.02 2.21 7.40
C LEU A 171 11.09 2.30 8.93
N ASN A 172 11.05 3.51 9.49
CA ASN A 172 11.15 3.76 10.94
C ASN A 172 9.80 3.90 11.65
N LYS A 173 8.69 4.07 10.93
CA LYS A 173 7.33 4.05 11.51
C LYS A 173 7.14 2.77 12.33
N LYS A 174 6.68 2.93 13.58
CA LYS A 174 6.47 1.83 14.53
C LYS A 174 5.46 0.84 13.98
#